data_AF-A0A7J6KJ70-F1
#
_entry.id   AF-A0A7J6KJ70-F1
#
_cell.length_a   1.000
_cell.length_b   1.000
_cell.length_c   1.000
_cell.angle_alpha   90.00
_cell.angle_beta   90.00
_cell.angle_gamma   90.00
#
_symmetry.space_group_name_H-M   'P 1'
#
loop_
_entity.id
_entity.type
_entity.pdbx_description
1 polymer ?
#
loop_
_entity_poly.entity_id
_entity_poly.type
_entity_poly.pdbx_seq_one_letter_code
_entity_poly.pdbx_strand_id
1 'polypeptide(L)'
;DGDIRSVVCTGDNALTAIGISKEVGIIDYNKPILLANINNNNQLTWIDVNNNNEIKKTIDDPVNGVHDDQQLVVTRSVWRYLINNKEQLDKYWYNIKVYARMKPSDKVSVIKSLQSRKLVVGMCGDGGNDCGALRAAHAAMALSEAEASMVSPFSSSRDSSSLITVVDLIRE
;
A
#
# COMPACT_ATOMS: atom_id res chain seq x y z
N ASP A 1 15.98 14.66 -1.81
CA ASP A 1 14.72 14.13 -2.34
C ASP A 1 14.99 13.25 -3.54
N GLY A 2 14.69 11.95 -3.41
CA GLY A 2 14.66 11.02 -4.55
C GLY A 2 13.24 10.95 -5.08
N ASP A 3 13.06 10.88 -6.40
CA ASP A 3 11.75 10.74 -7.05
C ASP A 3 11.19 9.31 -6.87
N ILE A 4 10.84 8.97 -5.61
CA ILE A 4 10.39 7.64 -5.20
C ILE A 4 8.97 7.71 -4.66
N ARG A 5 8.08 6.94 -5.29
CA ARG A 5 6.69 6.79 -4.84
C ARG A 5 6.61 5.80 -3.67
N SER A 6 6.41 6.33 -2.47
CA SER A 6 6.16 5.54 -1.25
C SER A 6 4.67 5.20 -1.07
N VAL A 7 4.38 3.97 -0.67
CA VAL A 7 3.04 3.46 -0.33
C VAL A 7 3.09 2.55 0.90
N VAL A 8 1.99 2.44 1.64
CA VAL A 8 1.88 1.55 2.81
C VAL A 8 1.11 0.28 2.44
N CYS A 9 1.61 -0.88 2.87
CA CYS A 9 0.92 -2.17 2.72
C CYS A 9 0.90 -2.91 4.07
N THR A 10 -0.23 -2.86 4.78
CA THR A 10 -0.34 -3.35 6.17
C THR A 10 -1.51 -4.32 6.39
N GLY A 11 -1.38 -5.17 7.40
CA GLY A 11 -2.46 -6.01 7.94
C GLY A 11 -3.42 -5.27 8.87
N ASP A 12 -3.08 -4.05 9.29
CA ASP A 12 -3.84 -3.27 10.26
C ASP A 12 -5.14 -2.68 9.71
N ASN A 13 -5.92 -2.08 10.62
CA ASN A 13 -7.10 -1.31 10.27
C ASN A 13 -6.75 -0.14 9.34
N ALA A 14 -7.60 0.10 8.34
CA ALA A 14 -7.46 1.19 7.39
C ALA A 14 -7.36 2.56 8.08
N LEU A 15 -8.17 2.84 9.11
CA LEU A 15 -8.14 4.14 9.79
C LEU A 15 -6.82 4.36 10.54
N THR A 16 -6.30 3.32 11.20
CA THR A 16 -4.98 3.37 11.84
C THR A 16 -3.89 3.60 10.80
N ALA A 17 -3.93 2.86 9.68
CA ALA A 17 -2.97 3.01 8.61
C ALA A 17 -3.01 4.41 7.98
N ILE A 18 -4.20 5.01 7.84
CA ILE A 18 -4.38 6.39 7.38
C ILE A 18 -3.74 7.37 8.37
N GLY A 19 -4.01 7.23 9.67
CA GLY A 19 -3.44 8.10 10.70
C GLY A 19 -1.91 8.13 10.65
N ILE A 20 -1.28 6.96 10.67
CA ILE A 20 0.19 6.85 10.57
C ILE A 20 0.69 7.39 9.23
N SER A 21 0.02 7.07 8.11
CA SER A 21 0.44 7.55 6.79
C SER A 21 0.38 9.08 6.65
N LYS A 22 -0.50 9.76 7.39
CA LYS A 22 -0.52 11.22 7.49
C LYS A 22 0.68 11.75 8.27
N GLU A 23 0.98 11.14 9.41
CA GLU A 23 2.11 11.55 10.27
C GLU A 23 3.47 11.42 9.56
N VAL A 24 3.65 10.38 8.75
CA VAL A 24 4.90 10.15 7.99
C VAL A 24 4.92 10.80 6.61
N GLY A 25 3.88 11.57 6.24
CA GLY A 25 3.82 12.32 4.98
C GLY A 25 3.57 11.48 3.71
N ILE A 26 3.16 10.22 3.82
CA ILE A 26 2.74 9.39 2.67
C ILE A 26 1.38 9.85 2.14
N ILE A 27 0.48 10.22 3.05
CA ILE A 27 -0.79 10.87 2.76
C ILE A 27 -0.63 12.38 3.03
N ASP A 28 -1.16 13.19 2.11
CA ASP A 28 -1.15 14.65 2.20
C ASP A 28 -2.47 15.08 2.88
N TYR A 29 -2.36 15.77 4.00
CA TYR A 29 -3.52 16.21 4.77
C TYR A 29 -4.40 17.22 4.04
N ASN A 30 -3.89 17.88 2.99
CA ASN A 30 -4.64 18.87 2.21
C ASN A 30 -5.44 18.26 1.05
N LYS A 31 -5.24 16.97 0.75
CA LYS A 31 -5.92 16.29 -0.36
C LYS A 31 -7.08 15.44 0.15
N PRO A 32 -8.14 15.25 -0.67
CA PRO A 32 -9.23 14.35 -0.31
C PRO A 32 -8.73 12.91 -0.19
N ILE A 33 -9.17 12.22 0.86
CA ILE A 33 -8.78 10.83 1.14
C ILE A 33 -10.02 9.96 1.02
N LEU A 34 -10.01 9.05 0.05
CA LEU A 34 -11.10 8.12 -0.17
C LEU A 34 -10.71 6.71 0.29
N LEU A 35 -11.47 6.18 1.23
CA LEU A 35 -11.39 4.80 1.68
C LEU A 35 -12.39 3.94 0.90
N ALA A 36 -11.89 3.04 0.06
CA ALA A 36 -12.72 2.03 -0.57
C ALA A 36 -12.94 0.84 0.36
N ASN A 37 -14.18 0.37 0.42
CA ASN A 37 -14.53 -0.88 1.07
C ASN A 37 -15.56 -1.67 0.22
N ILE A 38 -15.62 -2.99 0.40
CA ILE A 38 -16.72 -3.82 -0.12
C ILE A 38 -17.52 -4.32 1.08
N ASN A 39 -18.82 -4.03 1.11
CA ASN A 39 -19.72 -4.48 2.16
C ASN A 39 -20.16 -5.94 1.96
N ASN A 40 -20.93 -6.48 2.92
CA ASN A 40 -21.43 -7.86 2.86
C ASN A 40 -22.37 -8.14 1.67
N ASN A 41 -22.98 -7.09 1.11
CA ASN A 41 -23.84 -7.18 -0.06
C ASN A 41 -23.04 -7.13 -1.38
N ASN A 42 -21.72 -7.24 -1.29
CA ASN A 42 -20.80 -7.12 -2.41
C ASN A 42 -21.00 -5.78 -3.15
N GLN A 43 -21.16 -4.68 -2.41
CA GLN A 43 -21.18 -3.33 -2.97
C GLN A 43 -19.92 -2.59 -2.56
N LEU A 44 -19.22 -2.04 -3.56
CA LEU A 44 -18.03 -1.21 -3.36
C LEU A 44 -18.45 0.20 -3.00
N THR A 45 -18.04 0.70 -1.84
CA THR A 45 -18.30 2.08 -1.41
C THR A 45 -17.00 2.84 -1.23
N TRP A 46 -17.02 4.14 -1.54
CA TRP A 46 -15.94 5.05 -1.21
C TRP A 46 -16.40 5.97 -0.08
N ILE A 47 -15.58 6.12 0.95
CA ILE A 47 -15.87 6.97 2.10
C ILE A 47 -14.84 8.08 2.10
N ASP A 48 -15.30 9.34 2.06
CA ASP A 48 -14.43 10.48 2.33
C ASP A 48 -14.08 10.49 3.81
N VAL A 49 -12.82 10.24 4.13
CA VAL A 49 -12.34 10.10 5.50
C VAL A 49 -12.33 11.44 6.24
N ASN A 50 -12.23 12.57 5.53
CA ASN A 50 -12.15 13.88 6.15
C ASN A 50 -13.52 14.37 6.64
N ASN A 51 -14.57 14.12 5.85
CA ASN A 51 -15.93 14.57 6.13
C ASN A 51 -16.87 13.46 6.62
N ASN A 52 -16.38 12.22 6.66
CA ASN A 52 -17.15 11.00 6.97
C ASN A 52 -18.39 10.83 6.08
N ASN A 53 -18.38 11.43 4.89
CA ASN A 53 -19.45 11.34 3.92
C ASN A 53 -19.27 10.08 3.08
N GLU A 54 -20.29 9.21 3.07
CA GLU A 54 -20.32 8.05 2.19
C GLU A 54 -20.62 8.49 0.75
N ILE A 55 -19.65 8.31 -0.15
CA ILE A 55 -19.88 8.40 -1.58
C ILE A 55 -20.20 6.97 -2.06
N LYS A 56 -21.51 6.65 -2.06
CA LYS A 56 -21.98 5.36 -2.56
C LYS A 56 -21.76 5.30 -4.08
N LYS A 57 -20.89 4.40 -4.51
CA LYS A 57 -20.70 4.06 -5.93
C LYS A 57 -21.08 2.60 -6.14
N THR A 58 -21.36 2.19 -7.36
CA THR A 58 -21.67 0.79 -7.67
C THR A 58 -20.39 0.06 -8.07
N ILE A 59 -20.40 -1.27 -7.97
CA ILE A 59 -19.30 -2.11 -8.46
C ILE A 59 -19.05 -1.91 -9.95
N ASP A 60 -20.10 -1.60 -10.72
CA ASP A 60 -20.02 -1.46 -12.17
C ASP A 60 -19.42 -0.11 -12.61
N ASP A 61 -19.43 0.88 -11.70
CA ASP A 61 -18.82 2.19 -11.90
C ASP A 61 -18.13 2.66 -10.62
N PRO A 62 -17.00 2.03 -10.23
CA PRO A 62 -16.25 2.46 -9.06
C PRO A 62 -15.55 3.82 -9.30
N VAL A 63 -15.66 4.37 -10.52
CA VAL A 63 -14.86 5.47 -11.09
C VAL A 63 -15.52 6.82 -11.04
N ASN A 64 -16.85 6.85 -11.09
CA ASN A 64 -17.57 8.12 -11.23
C ASN A 64 -17.36 9.03 -10.02
N GLY A 65 -16.52 10.07 -10.17
CA GLY A 65 -16.15 11.01 -9.09
C GLY A 65 -14.93 10.59 -8.26
N VAL A 66 -14.09 9.66 -8.74
CA VAL A 66 -12.70 9.57 -8.28
C VAL A 66 -11.88 10.46 -9.20
N HIS A 67 -11.24 11.48 -8.64
CA HIS A 67 -10.46 12.48 -9.38
C HIS A 67 -8.96 12.28 -9.14
N ASP A 68 -8.14 12.75 -10.08
CA ASP A 68 -6.67 12.56 -10.06
C ASP A 68 -6.00 13.23 -8.85
N ASP A 69 -6.67 14.17 -8.20
CA ASP A 69 -6.19 14.89 -7.01
C ASP A 69 -6.41 14.13 -5.70
N GLN A 70 -7.13 13.01 -5.73
CA GLN A 70 -7.50 12.25 -4.53
C GLN A 70 -6.48 11.18 -4.17
N GLN A 71 -6.38 10.88 -2.87
CA GLN A 71 -5.54 9.83 -2.33
C GLN A 71 -6.38 8.65 -1.88
N LEU A 72 -6.05 7.46 -2.38
CA LEU A 72 -6.90 6.29 -2.22
C LEU A 72 -6.33 5.34 -1.16
N VAL A 73 -7.23 4.82 -0.34
CA VAL A 73 -6.97 3.77 0.64
C VAL A 73 -7.86 2.60 0.27
N VAL A 74 -7.28 1.43 0.06
CA VAL A 74 -8.04 0.24 -0.34
C VAL A 74 -7.93 -0.85 0.72
N THR A 75 -9.07 -1.45 1.08
CA THR A 75 -9.08 -2.67 1.88
C THR A 75 -8.76 -3.89 1.01
N ARG A 76 -8.41 -5.00 1.65
CA ARG A 76 -8.16 -6.29 0.99
C ARG A 76 -9.26 -6.74 0.03
N SER A 77 -10.54 -6.58 0.38
CA SER A 77 -11.64 -6.98 -0.49
C SER A 77 -11.65 -6.17 -1.79
N VAL A 78 -11.46 -4.85 -1.68
CA VAL A 78 -11.34 -3.95 -2.83
C VAL A 78 -10.11 -4.26 -3.66
N TRP A 79 -8.95 -4.47 -3.03
CA TRP A 79 -7.73 -4.82 -3.76
C TRP A 79 -7.91 -6.08 -4.61
N ARG A 80 -8.52 -7.12 -4.04
CA ARG A 80 -8.81 -8.36 -4.77
C ARG A 80 -9.80 -8.17 -5.90
N TYR A 81 -10.77 -7.28 -5.73
CA TYR A 81 -11.65 -6.89 -6.81
C TYR A 81 -10.87 -6.17 -7.93
N LEU A 82 -10.07 -5.16 -7.58
CA LEU A 82 -9.31 -4.35 -8.55
C LEU A 82 -8.27 -5.19 -9.33
N ILE A 83 -7.53 -6.08 -8.67
CA ILE A 83 -6.52 -6.89 -9.36
C ILE A 83 -7.11 -7.86 -10.39
N ASN A 84 -8.37 -8.25 -10.20
CA ASN A 84 -9.13 -9.05 -11.17
C ASN A 84 -9.77 -8.20 -12.28
N ASN A 85 -9.84 -6.88 -12.11
CA ASN A 85 -10.41 -5.91 -13.05
C ASN A 85 -9.34 -4.91 -13.50
N LYS A 86 -8.43 -5.37 -14.39
CA LYS A 86 -7.22 -4.61 -14.78
C LYS A 86 -7.52 -3.19 -15.28
N GLU A 87 -8.54 -3.02 -16.10
CA GLU A 87 -8.94 -1.71 -16.63
C GLU A 87 -9.28 -0.70 -15.52
N GLN A 88 -9.88 -1.17 -14.43
CA GLN A 88 -10.18 -0.34 -13.27
C GLN A 88 -8.90 -0.06 -12.49
N LEU A 89 -8.08 -1.08 -12.24
CA LEU A 89 -6.83 -0.89 -11.51
C LEU A 89 -5.88 0.09 -12.21
N ASP A 90 -5.81 0.07 -13.54
CA ASP A 90 -4.94 0.96 -14.31
C ASP A 90 -5.29 2.45 -14.16
N LYS A 91 -6.54 2.77 -13.79
CA LYS A 91 -6.97 4.15 -13.52
C LYS A 91 -6.52 4.67 -12.15
N TYR A 92 -6.36 3.80 -11.15
CA TYR A 92 -6.18 4.24 -9.76
C TYR A 92 -4.86 3.84 -9.13
N TRP A 93 -4.15 2.88 -9.70
CA TRP A 93 -3.02 2.26 -9.03
C TRP A 93 -2.02 3.30 -8.49
N TYR A 94 -1.86 4.42 -9.20
CA TYR A 94 -0.97 5.51 -8.84
C TYR A 94 -1.44 6.29 -7.60
N ASN A 95 -2.74 6.55 -7.51
CA ASN A 95 -3.39 7.29 -6.41
C ASN A 95 -3.56 6.46 -5.13
N ILE A 96 -3.47 5.11 -5.21
CA ILE A 96 -3.50 4.26 -4.02
C ILE A 96 -2.26 4.50 -3.17
N LYS A 97 -2.44 5.08 -1.98
CA LYS A 97 -1.38 5.34 -1.00
C LYS A 97 -1.29 4.25 0.07
N VAL A 98 -2.41 3.60 0.38
CA VAL A 98 -2.49 2.63 1.48
C VAL A 98 -3.29 1.40 1.06
N TYR A 99 -2.69 0.23 1.27
CA TYR A 99 -3.28 -1.09 1.15
C TYR A 99 -3.47 -1.66 2.56
N ALA A 100 -4.70 -1.68 3.07
CA ALA A 100 -5.01 -2.05 4.44
C ALA A 100 -5.64 -3.45 4.55
N ARG A 101 -5.54 -4.07 5.74
CA ARG A 101 -6.05 -5.42 6.03
C ARG A 101 -5.48 -6.53 5.14
N MET A 102 -4.27 -6.35 4.62
CA MET A 102 -3.65 -7.26 3.67
C MET A 102 -3.13 -8.53 4.36
N LYS A 103 -3.37 -9.70 3.74
CA LYS A 103 -2.69 -10.95 4.12
C LYS A 103 -1.31 -11.01 3.46
N PRO A 104 -0.40 -11.90 3.91
CA PRO A 104 0.92 -12.07 3.30
C PRO A 104 0.87 -12.27 1.78
N SER A 105 -0.07 -13.09 1.27
CA SER A 105 -0.25 -13.30 -0.17
C SER A 105 -0.77 -12.08 -0.92
N ASP A 106 -1.56 -11.23 -0.26
CA ASP A 106 -2.03 -9.99 -0.86
C ASP A 106 -0.87 -8.97 -0.97
N LYS A 107 0.03 -8.89 0.04
CA LYS A 107 1.24 -8.06 -0.03
C LYS A 107 2.12 -8.42 -1.24
N VAL A 108 2.32 -9.72 -1.48
CA VAL A 108 3.03 -10.21 -2.68
C VAL A 108 2.34 -9.78 -3.97
N SER A 109 1.00 -9.85 -4.01
CA SER A 109 0.24 -9.46 -5.20
C SER A 109 0.35 -7.96 -5.51
N VAL A 110 0.46 -7.10 -4.48
CA VAL A 110 0.72 -5.66 -4.66
C VAL A 110 2.06 -5.45 -5.35
N ILE A 111 3.12 -6.08 -4.85
CA ILE A 111 4.47 -5.98 -5.45
C ILE A 111 4.45 -6.44 -6.91
N LYS A 112 3.91 -7.64 -7.19
CA LYS A 112 3.84 -8.16 -8.56
C LYS A 112 3.04 -7.26 -9.50
N SER A 113 1.98 -6.66 -9.01
CA SER A 113 1.17 -5.71 -9.77
C SER A 113 1.95 -4.43 -10.11
N LEU A 114 2.74 -3.90 -9.18
CA LEU A 114 3.62 -2.76 -9.47
C LEU A 114 4.74 -3.15 -10.45
N GLN A 115 5.34 -4.33 -10.29
CA GLN A 115 6.37 -4.85 -11.20
C GLN A 115 5.85 -5.06 -12.61
N SER A 116 4.61 -5.54 -12.79
CA SER A 116 4.02 -5.71 -14.13
C SER A 116 3.84 -4.40 -14.89
N ARG A 117 3.92 -3.25 -14.18
CA ARG A 117 3.91 -1.90 -14.76
C ARG A 117 5.32 -1.38 -15.06
N LYS A 118 6.32 -2.26 -15.08
CA LYS A 118 7.74 -1.94 -15.34
C LYS A 118 8.37 -1.02 -14.27
N LEU A 119 7.81 -0.99 -13.06
CA LEU A 119 8.38 -0.26 -11.94
C LEU A 119 9.44 -1.11 -11.23
N VAL A 120 10.54 -0.48 -10.82
CA VAL A 120 11.44 -1.04 -9.81
C VAL A 120 10.75 -0.89 -8.45
N VAL A 121 10.75 -1.95 -7.64
CA VAL A 121 9.95 -2.00 -6.42
C VAL A 121 10.89 -2.37 -5.28
N GLY A 122 11.04 -1.43 -4.35
CA GLY A 122 11.65 -1.66 -3.04
C GLY A 122 10.58 -2.07 -2.03
N MET A 123 10.93 -2.98 -1.10
CA MET A 123 10.06 -3.32 0.04
C MET A 123 10.87 -3.30 1.34
N CYS A 124 10.36 -2.63 2.36
CA CYS A 124 10.88 -2.75 3.72
C CYS A 124 9.83 -3.38 4.64
N GLY A 125 10.25 -4.25 5.55
CA GLY A 125 9.36 -4.93 6.49
C GLY A 125 10.12 -5.57 7.64
N ASP A 126 9.41 -5.88 8.72
CA ASP A 126 10.00 -6.28 10.01
C ASP A 126 9.51 -7.65 10.51
N GLY A 127 8.53 -8.28 9.86
CA GLY A 127 7.89 -9.51 10.35
C GLY A 127 7.82 -10.65 9.33
N GLY A 128 7.54 -11.86 9.82
CA GLY A 128 7.34 -13.06 9.00
C GLY A 128 6.22 -12.93 7.95
N ASN A 129 5.22 -12.08 8.23
CA ASN A 129 4.13 -11.74 7.31
C ASN A 129 4.60 -11.03 6.04
N ASP A 130 5.81 -10.44 6.06
CA ASP A 130 6.40 -9.71 4.94
C ASP A 130 7.39 -10.56 4.13
N CYS A 131 7.74 -11.77 4.59
CA CYS A 131 8.77 -12.60 3.96
C CYS A 131 8.52 -12.86 2.47
N GLY A 132 7.28 -13.17 2.11
CA GLY A 132 6.92 -13.38 0.70
C GLY A 132 7.05 -12.11 -0.12
N ALA A 133 6.68 -10.95 0.46
CA ALA A 133 6.74 -9.66 -0.20
C ALA A 133 8.19 -9.18 -0.37
N LEU A 134 9.01 -9.28 0.69
CA LEU A 134 10.45 -9.02 0.64
C LEU A 134 11.13 -9.84 -0.46
N ARG A 135 10.84 -11.14 -0.55
CA ARG A 135 11.39 -12.01 -1.59
C ARG A 135 10.94 -11.65 -3.01
N ALA A 136 9.74 -11.08 -3.15
CA ALA A 136 9.18 -10.72 -4.45
C ALA A 136 9.70 -9.37 -4.97
N ALA A 137 10.15 -8.47 -4.09
CA ALA A 137 10.63 -7.15 -4.45
C ALA A 137 11.95 -7.20 -5.24
N HIS A 138 12.24 -6.15 -6.01
CA HIS A 138 13.52 -6.02 -6.71
C HIS A 138 14.67 -5.72 -5.74
N ALA A 139 14.38 -4.89 -4.73
CA ALA A 139 15.26 -4.64 -3.60
C ALA A 139 14.43 -4.78 -2.32
N ALA A 140 14.98 -5.40 -1.28
CA ALA A 140 14.25 -5.57 -0.03
C ALA A 140 15.13 -5.35 1.19
N MET A 141 14.53 -4.76 2.22
CA MET A 141 15.18 -4.49 3.50
C MET A 141 14.37 -5.05 4.66
N ALA A 142 14.97 -5.95 5.42
CA ALA A 142 14.43 -6.40 6.69
C ALA A 142 14.85 -5.43 7.79
N LEU A 143 13.87 -4.90 8.54
CA LEU A 143 14.10 -3.94 9.62
C LEU A 143 14.31 -4.62 11.00
N SER A 144 14.29 -5.96 11.03
CA SER A 144 14.51 -6.76 12.25
C SER A 144 15.30 -8.05 11.93
N GLU A 145 15.97 -8.62 12.95
CA GLU A 145 16.63 -9.94 12.87
C GLU A 145 15.64 -11.12 12.83
N ALA A 146 14.32 -10.87 12.76
CA ALA A 146 13.31 -11.93 12.70
C ALA A 146 13.36 -12.70 11.35
N GLU A 147 12.39 -13.59 11.12
CA GLU A 147 12.28 -14.41 9.90
C GLU A 147 12.44 -13.62 8.58
N ALA A 148 12.08 -12.33 8.59
CA ALA A 148 12.25 -11.40 7.48
C ALA A 148 13.73 -11.25 7.03
N SER A 149 14.69 -11.30 7.96
CA SER A 149 16.12 -11.17 7.66
C SER A 149 16.68 -12.34 6.86
N MET A 150 16.16 -13.55 7.04
CA MET A 150 16.61 -14.73 6.28
C MET A 150 16.23 -14.68 4.80
N VAL A 151 15.26 -13.84 4.45
CA VAL A 151 14.70 -13.81 3.09
C VAL A 151 14.96 -12.50 2.36
N SER A 152 15.46 -11.48 3.07
CA SER A 152 15.78 -10.17 2.54
C SER A 152 17.26 -10.08 2.18
N PRO A 153 17.64 -9.57 0.99
CA PRO A 153 19.04 -9.40 0.61
C PRO A 153 19.77 -8.38 1.50
N PHE A 154 19.05 -7.45 2.13
CA PHE A 154 19.59 -6.49 3.09
C PHE A 154 18.85 -6.56 4.43
N SER A 155 19.57 -6.36 5.53
CA SER A 155 19.03 -6.29 6.89
C SER A 155 19.70 -5.19 7.72
N SER A 156 18.96 -4.56 8.64
CA SER A 156 19.51 -3.59 9.59
C SER A 156 20.15 -4.28 10.81
N SER A 157 21.34 -3.84 11.24
CA SER A 157 22.08 -4.41 12.39
C SER A 157 21.55 -3.98 13.77
N ARG A 158 21.90 -4.76 14.82
CA ARG A 158 21.40 -4.75 16.21
C ARG A 158 21.18 -3.41 16.91
N ASP A 159 21.94 -2.36 16.58
CA ASP A 159 21.91 -1.10 17.33
C ASP A 159 20.98 -0.04 16.73
N SER A 160 20.39 -0.30 15.56
CA SER A 160 19.41 0.61 14.97
C SER A 160 18.53 -0.10 13.93
N SER A 161 17.34 -0.53 14.32
CA SER A 161 16.19 -0.71 13.41
C SER A 161 15.75 0.64 12.84
N SER A 162 16.69 1.34 12.19
CA SER A 162 16.51 2.70 11.70
C SER A 162 16.09 2.66 10.26
N LEU A 163 15.02 3.39 9.95
CA LEU A 163 14.56 3.61 8.59
C LEU A 163 15.60 4.37 7.74
N ILE A 164 16.61 4.98 8.36
CA ILE A 164 17.70 5.65 7.62
C ILE A 164 18.48 4.68 6.73
N THR A 165 18.60 3.41 7.14
CA THR A 165 19.31 2.39 6.37
C THR A 165 18.64 2.18 5.00
N VAL A 166 17.32 2.37 4.90
CA VAL A 166 16.60 2.32 3.61
C VAL A 166 17.08 3.43 2.68
N VAL A 167 17.34 4.63 3.22
CA VAL A 167 17.84 5.77 2.44
C VAL A 167 19.27 5.52 1.97
N ASP A 168 20.11 4.93 2.83
CA ASP A 168 21.49 4.59 2.48
C ASP A 168 21.53 3.53 1.38
N LEU A 169 20.69 2.49 1.47
CA LEU A 169 20.57 1.46 0.42
C LEU A 169 20.12 2.03 -0.93
N ILE A 170 19.25 3.04 -0.92
CA ILE A 170 18.77 3.69 -2.16
C ILE A 170 19.87 4.56 -2.81
N ARG A 171 20.86 5.02 -2.03
CA ARG A 171 21.93 5.90 -2.51
C ARG A 171 23.10 5.15 -3.16
N GLU A 172 23.27 3.87 -2.85
CA GLU A 172 24.28 3.00 -3.46
C GLU A 172 23.90 2.59 -4.90
#